data_AF-A0A6J4UMZ3-F1
#
_entry.id   AF-A0A6J4UMZ3-F1
#
_cell.length_a   1.000
_cell.length_b   1.000
_cell.length_c   1.000
_cell.angle_alpha   90.00
_cell.angle_beta   90.00
_cell.angle_gamma   90.00
#
_symmetry.space_group_name_H-M   'P 1'
#
loop_
_entity.id
_entity.type
_entity.pdbx_description
1 polymer ?
#
loop_
_entity_poly.entity_id
_entity_poly.type
_entity_poly.pdbx_seq_one_letter_code
_entity_poly.pdbx_strand_id
1 'polypeptide(L)'
;MKLTSPGVPDLYQGTELWDDSLVDPDNRRPVDFDVRAALLASGDDAGSLWNHRRNGTVKLAVTKRLLEVRARHPDLFAAGDYTPLSISGDRQRHAVAFSRRREREQVLVVVARLTAGLDPGGGDGPWANTRIVLPDHAGDSSFTNVLTGATPTIATGDDGQPTFMLSELLSPLPVAVLVSSSPEGGDAL
;
A
#
# COMPACT_ATOMS: atom_id res chain seq x y z
N MET A 1 -2.97 3.85 5.19
CA MET A 1 -2.15 4.98 5.69
C MET A 1 -1.81 4.88 7.17
N LYS A 2 -2.78 4.69 8.11
CA LYS A 2 -2.49 4.59 9.56
C LYS A 2 -1.27 3.72 9.92
N LEU A 3 -1.15 2.53 9.32
CA LEU A 3 -0.05 1.59 9.57
C LEU A 3 1.29 2.01 8.95
N THR A 4 1.32 3.00 8.06
CA THR A 4 2.54 3.39 7.34
C THR A 4 2.97 4.84 7.58
N SER A 5 2.09 5.66 8.16
CA SER A 5 2.42 7.00 8.64
C SER A 5 3.31 6.98 9.90
N PRO A 6 3.95 8.11 10.27
CA PRO A 6 4.70 8.24 11.51
C PRO A 6 3.82 8.00 12.76
N GLY A 7 4.43 7.48 13.81
CA GLY A 7 3.75 7.16 15.08
C GLY A 7 3.48 5.66 15.27
N VAL A 8 2.81 5.35 16.38
CA VAL A 8 2.40 3.98 16.76
C VAL A 8 0.95 3.77 16.32
N PRO A 9 0.68 2.87 15.36
CA PRO A 9 -0.68 2.61 14.93
C PRO A 9 -1.41 1.78 16.00
N ASP A 10 -2.61 2.22 16.36
CA ASP A 10 -3.52 1.46 17.21
C ASP A 10 -4.63 0.81 16.36
N LEU A 11 -5.11 -0.37 16.75
CA LEU A 11 -6.21 -1.09 16.11
C LEU A 11 -7.21 -1.52 17.20
N TYR A 12 -8.42 -0.97 17.16
CA TYR A 12 -9.49 -1.43 18.02
C TYR A 12 -9.89 -2.87 17.65
N GLN A 13 -10.22 -3.68 18.64
CA GLN A 13 -10.53 -5.10 18.47
C GLN A 13 -11.61 -5.32 17.40
N GLY A 14 -11.36 -6.25 16.49
CA GLY A 14 -12.30 -6.60 15.43
C GLY A 14 -12.24 -5.74 14.17
N THR A 15 -11.57 -4.58 14.22
CA THR A 15 -11.49 -3.62 13.10
C THR A 15 -10.50 -4.00 11.99
N GLU A 16 -9.83 -5.13 12.10
CA GLU A 16 -9.04 -5.74 11.04
C GLU A 16 -9.92 -6.28 9.89
N LEU A 17 -11.21 -6.52 10.14
CA LEU A 17 -12.26 -6.70 9.14
C LEU A 17 -13.09 -5.42 8.95
N TRP A 18 -14.08 -5.44 8.06
CA TRP A 18 -15.05 -4.35 8.00
C TRP A 18 -15.82 -4.28 9.32
N ASP A 19 -15.93 -3.06 9.85
CA ASP A 19 -16.61 -2.77 11.09
C ASP A 19 -17.47 -1.53 10.87
N ASP A 20 -18.78 -1.76 10.74
CA ASP A 20 -19.80 -0.73 10.56
C ASP A 20 -20.56 -0.50 11.89
N SER A 21 -19.90 -0.73 13.03
CA SER A 21 -20.49 -0.45 14.35
C SER A 21 -20.84 1.03 14.50
N LEU A 22 -21.96 1.29 15.18
CA LEU A 22 -22.38 2.63 15.57
C LEU A 22 -21.76 3.02 16.92
N VAL A 23 -22.36 4.02 17.58
CA VAL A 23 -21.99 4.42 18.94
C VAL A 23 -22.31 3.32 19.96
N ASP A 24 -21.83 3.51 21.19
CA ASP A 24 -22.10 2.63 22.33
C ASP A 24 -23.61 2.34 22.48
N PRO A 25 -24.02 1.08 22.75
CA PRO A 25 -23.18 -0.10 23.03
C PRO A 25 -22.78 -0.94 21.79
N ASP A 26 -23.12 -0.52 20.57
CA ASP A 26 -22.96 -1.34 19.36
C ASP A 26 -21.50 -1.66 19.00
N ASN A 27 -20.58 -0.74 19.28
CA ASN A 27 -19.13 -0.94 19.13
C ASN A 27 -18.48 -1.83 20.23
N ARG A 28 -19.30 -2.42 21.13
CA ARG A 28 -18.86 -3.37 22.16
C ARG A 28 -19.34 -4.80 21.93
N ARG A 29 -19.88 -5.11 20.75
CA ARG A 29 -20.27 -6.48 20.39
C ARG A 29 -19.07 -7.44 20.53
N PRO A 30 -19.28 -8.70 20.95
CA PRO A 30 -18.22 -9.68 21.04
C PRO A 30 -17.52 -9.89 19.69
N VAL A 31 -16.20 -10.03 19.73
CA VAL A 31 -15.38 -10.31 18.55
C VAL A 31 -15.15 -11.82 18.43
N ASP A 32 -15.46 -12.38 17.26
CA ASP A 32 -15.15 -13.76 16.92
C ASP A 32 -13.71 -13.87 16.39
N PHE A 33 -12.78 -14.26 17.27
CA PHE A 33 -11.36 -14.40 16.94
C PHE A 33 -11.03 -15.71 16.22
N ASP A 34 -11.84 -16.76 16.37
CA ASP A 34 -11.62 -18.05 15.70
C ASP A 34 -11.79 -17.90 14.19
N VAL A 35 -12.83 -17.17 13.77
CA VAL A 35 -13.03 -16.82 12.35
C VAL A 35 -11.82 -16.06 11.79
N ARG A 36 -11.29 -15.09 12.54
CA ARG A 36 -10.14 -14.27 12.10
C ARG A 36 -8.87 -15.09 11.97
N ALA A 37 -8.61 -15.98 12.93
CA ALA A 37 -7.48 -16.90 12.88
C ALA A 37 -7.55 -17.80 11.64
N ALA A 38 -8.73 -18.35 11.33
CA ALA A 38 -8.94 -19.15 10.12
C ALA A 38 -8.71 -18.34 8.83
N LEU A 39 -9.23 -17.11 8.76
CA LEU A 39 -9.03 -16.22 7.60
C LEU A 39 -7.57 -15.81 7.41
N LEU A 40 -6.81 -15.61 8.49
CA LEU A 40 -5.37 -15.30 8.42
C LEU A 40 -4.54 -16.46 7.84
N ALA A 41 -5.05 -17.69 7.95
CA ALA A 41 -4.40 -18.91 7.47
C ALA A 41 -4.72 -19.25 6.01
N SER A 42 -5.75 -18.64 5.38
CA SER A 42 -6.17 -19.01 4.02
C SER A 42 -5.12 -18.70 2.94
N GLY A 43 -4.30 -17.66 3.13
CA GLY A 43 -3.16 -17.37 2.26
C GLY A 43 -3.52 -16.82 0.88
N ASP A 44 -4.72 -16.22 0.72
CA ASP A 44 -5.19 -15.73 -0.59
C ASP A 44 -4.29 -14.66 -1.23
N ASP A 45 -4.20 -14.71 -2.57
CA ASP A 45 -3.51 -13.70 -3.37
C ASP A 45 -4.30 -12.37 -3.43
N ALA A 46 -3.61 -11.29 -3.78
CA ALA A 46 -4.19 -9.94 -3.80
C ALA A 46 -5.39 -9.79 -4.73
N GLY A 47 -5.41 -10.49 -5.86
CA GLY A 47 -6.50 -10.45 -6.83
C GLY A 47 -7.74 -11.14 -6.28
N SER A 48 -7.60 -12.35 -5.74
CA SER A 48 -8.69 -13.06 -5.05
C SER A 48 -9.27 -12.24 -3.89
N LEU A 49 -8.40 -11.67 -3.05
CA LEU A 49 -8.80 -10.79 -1.94
C LEU A 49 -9.59 -9.57 -2.43
N TRP A 50 -9.17 -8.93 -3.53
CA TRP A 50 -9.87 -7.79 -4.09
C TRP A 50 -11.23 -8.16 -4.69
N ASN A 51 -11.32 -9.30 -5.38
CA ASN A 51 -12.56 -9.80 -5.94
C ASN A 51 -13.61 -10.05 -4.84
N HIS A 52 -13.18 -10.58 -3.69
CA HIS A 52 -14.04 -10.84 -2.53
C HIS A 52 -14.06 -9.71 -1.50
N ARG A 53 -13.52 -8.52 -1.82
CA ARG A 53 -13.29 -7.41 -0.88
C ARG A 53 -14.43 -7.10 0.10
N ARG A 54 -15.70 -7.34 -0.27
CA ARG A 54 -16.87 -7.09 0.58
C ARG A 54 -16.90 -7.93 1.87
N ASN A 55 -16.18 -9.06 1.94
CA ASN A 55 -16.10 -9.90 3.14
C ASN A 55 -15.05 -9.42 4.16
N GLY A 56 -14.22 -8.41 3.82
CA GLY A 56 -13.22 -7.84 4.72
C GLY A 56 -11.86 -8.53 4.73
N THR A 57 -11.71 -9.69 4.07
CA THR A 57 -10.43 -10.45 4.10
C THR A 57 -9.27 -9.65 3.49
N VAL A 58 -9.54 -8.81 2.49
CA VAL A 58 -8.54 -7.90 1.94
C VAL A 58 -7.98 -6.93 3.00
N LYS A 59 -8.83 -6.41 3.90
CA LYS A 59 -8.43 -5.50 4.97
C LYS A 59 -7.57 -6.23 6.00
N LEU A 60 -7.96 -7.45 6.36
CA LEU A 60 -7.22 -8.32 7.27
C LEU A 60 -5.82 -8.62 6.71
N ALA A 61 -5.76 -9.03 5.44
CA ALA A 61 -4.51 -9.38 4.78
C ALA A 61 -3.58 -8.17 4.60
N VAL A 62 -4.12 -7.00 4.23
CA VAL A 62 -3.35 -5.74 4.18
C VAL A 62 -2.85 -5.37 5.58
N THR A 63 -3.69 -5.48 6.60
CA THR A 63 -3.31 -5.17 7.99
C THR A 63 -2.16 -6.06 8.45
N LYS A 64 -2.28 -7.38 8.27
CA LYS A 64 -1.22 -8.35 8.58
C LYS A 64 0.09 -8.00 7.88
N ARG A 65 0.08 -7.88 6.55
CA ARG A 65 1.28 -7.62 5.74
C ARG A 65 1.97 -6.31 6.13
N LEU A 66 1.21 -5.26 6.40
CA LEU A 66 1.79 -3.98 6.81
C LEU A 66 2.35 -4.02 8.25
N LEU A 67 1.74 -4.78 9.17
CA LEU A 67 2.31 -5.00 10.49
C LEU A 67 3.62 -5.81 10.42
N GLU A 68 3.68 -6.82 9.56
CA GLU A 68 4.91 -7.60 9.30
C GLU A 68 6.02 -6.74 8.69
N VAL A 69 5.69 -5.84 7.76
CA VAL A 69 6.65 -4.86 7.21
C VAL A 69 7.14 -3.91 8.30
N ARG A 70 6.25 -3.38 9.15
CA ARG A 70 6.68 -2.55 10.27
C ARG A 70 7.61 -3.28 11.24
N ALA A 71 7.31 -4.54 11.54
CA ALA A 71 8.11 -5.37 12.45
C ALA A 71 9.50 -5.68 11.88
N ARG A 72 9.62 -5.85 10.56
CA ARG A 72 10.89 -6.07 9.87
C ARG A 72 11.74 -4.81 9.70
N HIS A 73 11.12 -3.63 9.65
CA HIS A 73 11.79 -2.35 9.42
C HIS A 73 11.57 -1.36 10.58
N PRO A 74 11.85 -1.71 11.84
CA PRO A 74 11.45 -0.93 13.00
C PRO A 74 12.02 0.49 12.98
N ASP A 75 13.29 0.67 12.61
CA ASP A 75 13.96 1.97 12.59
C ASP A 75 13.40 2.89 11.50
N LEU A 76 13.07 2.33 10.33
CA LEU A 76 12.40 3.05 9.26
C LEU A 76 11.05 3.61 9.73
N PHE A 77 10.27 2.81 10.47
CA PHE A 77 8.95 3.25 10.95
C PHE A 77 9.00 4.08 12.23
N ALA A 78 10.04 3.96 13.05
CA ALA A 78 10.22 4.77 14.25
C ALA A 78 10.80 6.16 13.92
N ALA A 79 11.84 6.21 13.09
CA ALA A 79 12.68 7.39 12.91
C ALA A 79 13.04 7.72 11.45
N GLY A 80 12.44 7.03 10.47
CA GLY A 80 12.62 7.38 9.05
C GLY A 80 11.94 8.69 8.67
N ASP A 81 12.52 9.42 7.73
CA ASP A 81 11.95 10.64 7.19
C ASP A 81 10.60 10.34 6.52
N TYR A 82 9.71 11.33 6.49
CA TYR A 82 8.44 11.25 5.77
C TYR A 82 8.45 12.28 4.64
N THR A 83 8.45 11.82 3.40
CA THR A 83 8.56 12.68 2.22
C THR A 83 7.35 12.47 1.31
N PRO A 84 6.48 13.47 1.14
CA PRO A 84 5.43 13.44 0.13
C PRO A 84 6.02 13.22 -1.26
N LEU A 85 5.37 12.40 -2.10
CA LEU A 85 5.79 12.18 -3.48
C LEU A 85 4.85 12.91 -4.44
N SER A 86 5.42 13.56 -5.44
CA SER A 86 4.67 14.24 -6.49
C SER A 86 3.97 13.22 -7.40
N ILE A 87 2.75 13.55 -7.81
CA ILE A 87 1.97 12.75 -8.76
C ILE A 87 1.68 13.63 -9.96
N SER A 88 1.94 13.14 -11.17
CA SER A 88 1.70 13.84 -12.43
C SER A 88 0.73 13.06 -13.31
N GLY A 89 0.12 13.72 -14.30
CA GLY A 89 -0.86 13.14 -15.22
C GLY A 89 -2.32 13.45 -14.87
N ASP A 90 -3.21 12.89 -15.68
CA ASP A 90 -4.61 13.32 -15.81
C ASP A 90 -5.47 13.03 -14.57
N ARG A 91 -5.06 12.05 -13.76
CA ARG A 91 -5.78 11.61 -12.55
C ARG A 91 -5.00 11.87 -11.27
N GLN A 92 -3.99 12.77 -11.29
CA GLN A 92 -3.11 13.05 -10.15
C GLN A 92 -3.83 13.36 -8.82
N ARG A 93 -5.03 13.97 -8.86
CA ARG A 93 -5.81 14.31 -7.65
C ARG A 93 -6.45 13.10 -6.97
N HIS A 94 -6.50 11.96 -7.66
CA HIS A 94 -7.12 10.72 -7.18
C HIS A 94 -6.14 9.79 -6.47
N ALA A 95 -4.91 10.22 -6.20
CA ALA A 95 -3.97 9.45 -5.41
C ALA A 95 -3.24 10.34 -4.39
N VAL A 96 -2.74 9.69 -3.34
CA VAL A 96 -1.78 10.26 -2.40
C VAL A 96 -0.61 9.30 -2.32
N ALA A 97 0.60 9.85 -2.40
CA ALA A 97 1.82 9.08 -2.31
C ALA A 97 2.82 9.75 -1.35
N PHE A 98 3.54 8.92 -0.62
CA PHE A 98 4.65 9.36 0.23
C PHE A 98 5.67 8.24 0.33
N SER A 99 6.90 8.60 0.68
CA SER A 99 7.93 7.65 1.05
C SER A 99 8.31 7.81 2.52
N ARG A 100 8.74 6.71 3.12
CA ARG A 100 9.56 6.71 4.32
C ARG A 100 10.95 6.24 3.98
N ARG A 101 11.96 6.94 4.48
CA ARG A 101 13.36 6.62 4.19
C ARG A 101 14.20 6.70 5.45
N ARG A 102 15.08 5.73 5.64
CA ARG A 102 16.12 5.75 6.67
C ARG A 102 17.35 5.06 6.10
N GLU A 103 18.45 5.79 6.02
CA GLU A 103 19.70 5.27 5.46
C GLU A 103 19.51 4.70 4.04
N ARG A 104 19.62 3.37 3.88
CA ARG A 104 19.43 2.63 2.62
C ARG A 104 18.05 2.00 2.45
N GLU A 105 17.22 2.04 3.49
CA GLU A 105 15.87 1.48 3.44
C GLU A 105 14.85 2.53 3.04
N GLN A 106 13.94 2.13 2.17
CA GLN A 106 12.85 2.97 1.72
C GLN A 106 11.56 2.17 1.58
N VAL A 107 10.46 2.79 2.03
CA VAL A 107 9.10 2.32 1.79
C VAL A 107 8.34 3.40 1.03
N LEU A 108 7.72 3.05 -0.09
CA LEU A 108 6.83 3.93 -0.84
C LEU A 108 5.40 3.48 -0.61
N VAL A 109 4.52 4.42 -0.31
CA VAL A 109 3.11 4.16 -0.06
C VAL A 109 2.31 4.95 -1.07
N VAL A 110 1.37 4.28 -1.71
CA VAL A 110 0.47 4.87 -2.69
C VAL A 110 -0.95 4.45 -2.37
N VAL A 111 -1.86 5.40 -2.27
CA VAL A 111 -3.26 5.13 -1.94
C VAL A 111 -4.17 5.90 -2.89
N ALA A 112 -5.10 5.19 -3.52
CA ALA A 112 -6.17 5.81 -4.29
C ALA A 112 -7.15 6.56 -3.36
N ARG A 113 -7.61 7.72 -3.79
CA ARG A 113 -8.60 8.56 -3.11
C ARG A 113 -9.60 9.12 -4.12
N LEU A 114 -10.77 9.54 -3.63
CA LEU A 114 -11.82 10.10 -4.49
C LEU A 114 -12.16 9.16 -5.67
N THR A 115 -12.18 7.85 -5.41
CA THR A 115 -12.27 6.81 -6.44
C THR A 115 -13.61 6.78 -7.16
N ALA A 116 -14.67 7.36 -6.57
CA ALA A 116 -15.97 7.50 -7.21
C ALA A 116 -15.93 8.35 -8.50
N GLY A 117 -14.94 9.24 -8.63
CA GLY A 117 -14.74 10.06 -9.83
C GLY A 117 -13.79 9.45 -10.87
N LEU A 118 -13.24 8.26 -10.60
CA LEU A 118 -12.46 7.52 -11.59
C LEU A 118 -13.40 6.72 -12.48
N ASP A 119 -13.19 6.76 -13.78
CA ASP A 119 -13.89 5.90 -14.74
C ASP A 119 -13.06 4.63 -14.99
N PRO A 120 -13.41 3.48 -14.38
CA PRO A 120 -12.69 2.23 -14.60
C PRO A 120 -12.96 1.61 -15.99
N GLY A 121 -13.99 2.07 -16.72
CA GLY A 121 -14.40 1.52 -18.02
C GLY A 121 -14.01 2.38 -19.22
N GLY A 122 -13.42 3.55 -19.01
CA GLY A 122 -12.90 4.42 -20.06
C GLY A 122 -11.66 3.82 -20.74
N GLY A 123 -11.39 4.26 -21.99
CA GLY A 123 -10.37 3.66 -22.86
C GLY A 123 -8.99 3.45 -22.22
N ASP A 124 -8.43 4.47 -21.56
CA ASP A 124 -7.10 4.40 -20.94
C ASP A 124 -7.11 3.81 -19.51
N GLY A 125 -8.24 3.26 -19.07
CA GLY A 125 -8.45 2.76 -17.72
C GLY A 125 -8.51 3.86 -16.65
N PRO A 126 -8.63 3.49 -15.36
CA PRO A 126 -8.91 4.44 -14.28
C PRO A 126 -7.74 5.40 -13.99
N TRP A 127 -6.51 5.10 -14.44
CA TRP A 127 -5.32 5.89 -14.13
C TRP A 127 -4.69 6.58 -15.34
N ALA A 128 -5.04 6.22 -16.58
CA ALA A 128 -4.48 6.81 -17.80
C ALA A 128 -2.93 6.96 -17.74
N ASN A 129 -2.40 8.14 -18.06
CA ASN A 129 -0.98 8.49 -18.00
C ASN A 129 -0.45 8.85 -16.58
N THR A 130 -1.23 8.59 -15.52
CA THR A 130 -0.91 9.10 -14.18
C THR A 130 0.22 8.32 -13.53
N ARG A 131 1.20 9.04 -13.00
CA ARG A 131 2.46 8.48 -12.50
C ARG A 131 2.95 9.19 -11.25
N ILE A 132 3.68 8.46 -10.41
CA ILE A 132 4.44 9.02 -9.31
C ILE A 132 5.80 9.42 -9.84
N VAL A 133 6.25 10.62 -9.47
CA VAL A 133 7.62 11.07 -9.70
C VAL A 133 8.46 10.65 -8.49
N LEU A 134 9.50 9.88 -8.76
CA LEU A 134 10.42 9.38 -7.75
C LEU A 134 11.59 10.35 -7.57
N PRO A 135 12.17 10.46 -6.37
CA PRO A 135 13.43 11.19 -6.19
C PRO A 135 14.57 10.53 -6.99
N ASP A 136 15.54 11.32 -7.45
CA ASP A 136 16.70 10.84 -8.24
C ASP A 136 17.37 9.59 -7.65
N HIS A 137 17.52 9.55 -6.32
CA HIS A 137 18.18 8.45 -5.60
C HIS A 137 17.42 7.11 -5.65
N ALA A 138 16.18 7.10 -6.12
CA ALA A 138 15.36 5.89 -6.19
C ALA A 138 15.53 5.14 -7.52
N GLY A 139 16.13 5.76 -8.53
CA GLY A 139 16.28 5.17 -9.87
C GLY A 139 17.09 3.87 -9.91
N ASP A 140 18.03 3.71 -8.98
CA ASP A 140 18.92 2.53 -8.91
C ASP A 140 18.40 1.42 -7.98
N SER A 141 17.25 1.64 -7.32
CA SER A 141 16.66 0.68 -6.38
C SER A 141 15.66 -0.24 -7.09
N SER A 142 15.65 -1.51 -6.70
CA SER A 142 14.52 -2.38 -7.02
C SER A 142 13.46 -2.24 -5.93
N PHE A 143 12.20 -2.42 -6.29
CA PHE A 143 11.08 -2.28 -5.37
C PHE A 143 10.17 -3.49 -5.46
N THR A 144 9.68 -3.98 -4.32
CA THR A 144 8.68 -5.04 -4.29
C THR A 144 7.42 -4.55 -3.59
N ASN A 145 6.27 -4.72 -4.25
CA ASN A 145 4.97 -4.47 -3.67
C ASN A 145 4.64 -5.58 -2.66
N VAL A 146 4.71 -5.25 -1.36
CA VAL A 146 4.51 -6.22 -0.28
C VAL A 146 3.09 -6.80 -0.21
N LEU A 147 2.13 -6.17 -0.90
CA LEU A 147 0.75 -6.63 -0.93
C LEU A 147 0.48 -7.65 -2.04
N THR A 148 1.26 -7.61 -3.12
CA THR A 148 1.05 -8.43 -4.33
C THR A 148 2.23 -9.32 -4.68
N GLY A 149 3.43 -9.04 -4.16
CA GLY A 149 4.70 -9.65 -4.56
C GLY A 149 5.27 -9.09 -5.86
N ALA A 150 4.57 -8.18 -6.56
CA ALA A 150 5.01 -7.66 -7.85
C ALA A 150 6.20 -6.69 -7.70
N THR A 151 7.10 -6.70 -8.67
CA THR A 151 8.23 -5.76 -8.79
C THR A 151 7.92 -4.78 -9.91
N PRO A 152 7.40 -3.57 -9.61
CA PRO A 152 7.01 -2.62 -10.64
C PRO A 152 8.22 -2.07 -11.40
N THR A 153 7.99 -1.67 -12.65
CA THR A 153 9.05 -1.14 -13.51
C THR A 153 9.22 0.36 -13.32
N ILE A 154 10.45 0.80 -13.04
CA ILE A 154 10.78 2.23 -13.06
C ILE A 154 10.92 2.68 -14.51
N ALA A 155 10.13 3.67 -14.92
CA ALA A 155 10.21 4.30 -16.23
C ALA A 155 10.80 5.70 -16.11
N THR A 156 11.46 6.19 -17.17
CA THR A 156 11.91 7.57 -17.26
C THR A 156 10.78 8.47 -17.75
N GLY A 157 10.45 9.50 -16.97
CA GLY A 157 9.48 10.54 -17.34
C GLY A 157 10.02 11.49 -18.41
N ASP A 158 9.13 12.34 -18.93
CA ASP A 158 9.45 13.30 -20.00
C ASP A 158 10.51 14.34 -19.56
N ASP A 159 10.64 14.56 -18.26
CA ASP A 159 11.62 15.43 -17.60
C ASP A 159 12.92 14.70 -17.20
N GLY A 160 13.06 13.43 -17.57
CA GLY A 160 14.20 12.57 -17.22
C GLY A 160 14.13 11.97 -15.82
N GLN A 161 13.10 12.28 -15.03
CA GLN A 161 12.96 11.76 -13.65
C GLN A 161 12.50 10.29 -13.65
N PRO A 162 12.92 9.48 -12.67
CA PRO A 162 12.38 8.13 -12.51
C PRO A 162 10.91 8.20 -12.07
N THR A 163 10.07 7.32 -12.60
CA THR A 163 8.62 7.32 -12.36
C THR A 163 8.03 5.91 -12.25
N PHE A 164 6.91 5.80 -11.55
CA PHE A 164 6.06 4.61 -11.56
C PHE A 164 4.67 4.93 -12.10
N MET A 165 4.14 4.05 -12.96
CA MET A 165 2.77 4.15 -13.46
C MET A 165 1.76 3.72 -12.39
N LEU A 166 0.76 4.56 -12.11
CA LEU A 166 -0.27 4.21 -11.12
C LEU A 166 -1.12 3.01 -11.54
N SER A 167 -1.32 2.81 -12.84
CA SER A 167 -2.02 1.65 -13.39
C SER A 167 -1.34 0.31 -13.06
N GLU A 168 -0.01 0.31 -12.96
CA GLU A 168 0.77 -0.85 -12.55
C GLU A 168 0.75 -1.01 -11.02
N LEU A 169 0.97 0.08 -10.27
CA LEU A 169 1.04 0.02 -8.81
C LEU A 169 -0.29 -0.32 -8.14
N LEU A 170 -1.39 0.25 -8.62
CA LEU A 170 -2.71 0.17 -8.01
C LEU A 170 -3.60 -0.91 -8.66
N SER A 171 -2.96 -1.98 -9.12
CA SER A 171 -3.61 -3.19 -9.63
C SER A 171 -3.07 -4.42 -8.89
N PRO A 172 -3.95 -5.30 -8.36
CA PRO A 172 -5.41 -5.22 -8.36
C PRO A 172 -5.97 -4.34 -7.22
N LEU A 173 -5.13 -3.90 -6.29
CA LEU A 173 -5.56 -3.19 -5.08
C LEU A 173 -5.51 -1.67 -5.25
N PRO A 174 -6.42 -0.90 -4.63
CA PRO A 174 -6.39 0.58 -4.64
C PRO A 174 -5.31 1.15 -3.70
N VAL A 175 -4.34 0.33 -3.30
CA VAL A 175 -3.22 0.65 -2.43
C VAL A 175 -2.00 -0.17 -2.84
N ALA A 176 -0.85 0.46 -2.85
CA ALA A 176 0.44 -0.17 -3.01
C ALA A 176 1.37 0.23 -1.87
N VAL A 177 2.16 -0.72 -1.39
CA VAL A 177 3.26 -0.46 -0.46
C VAL A 177 4.49 -1.16 -0.99
N LEU A 178 5.47 -0.40 -1.43
CA LEU A 178 6.70 -0.90 -2.03
C LEU A 178 7.83 -0.81 -1.00
N VAL A 179 8.60 -1.87 -0.84
CA VAL A 179 9.86 -1.85 -0.08
C VAL A 179 11.02 -1.91 -1.06
N SER A 180 12.01 -1.04 -0.88
CA SER A 180 13.24 -1.06 -1.68
C SER A 180 14.12 -2.25 -1.31
N SER A 181 14.71 -2.92 -2.30
CA SER A 181 15.86 -3.79 -2.13
C SER A 181 17.08 -3.15 -2.78
N SER A 182 18.21 -3.15 -2.06
CA SER A 182 19.48 -2.69 -2.61
C SER A 182 20.12 -3.81 -3.46
N PRO A 183 20.74 -3.49 -4.61
CA PRO A 183 21.39 -4.49 -5.47
C PRO A 183 22.52 -5.30 -4.80
N GLU A 184 23.11 -4.80 -3.69
CA GLU A 184 24.30 -5.39 -3.06
C GLU A 184 24.04 -6.05 -1.68
N GLY A 185 22.79 -6.32 -1.32
CA GLY A 185 22.45 -6.97 -0.05
C GLY A 185 21.50 -8.13 -0.27
N GLY A 186 22.04 -9.28 -0.66
CA GLY A 186 21.29 -10.52 -0.66
C GLY A 186 20.83 -10.84 0.75
N ASP A 187 19.53 -10.74 0.99
CA ASP A 187 18.83 -11.62 1.90
C ASP A 187 17.55 -12.09 1.19
N ALA A 188 17.44 -13.42 1.13
CA ALA A 188 16.44 -14.14 0.38
C ALA A 188 15.02 -13.89 0.94
N LEU A 189 14.07 -13.78 0.01
CA LEU A 189 12.63 -13.94 0.25
C LEU A 189 12.32 -15.27 0.94
#